data_AF-A0A949EK12-F1
#
_entry.id   AF-A0A949EK12-F1
#
_cell.length_a   1.000
_cell.length_b   1.000
_cell.length_c   1.000
_cell.angle_alpha   90.00
_cell.angle_beta   90.00
_cell.angle_gamma   90.00
#
_symmetry.space_group_name_H-M   'P 1'
#
loop_
_entity.id
_entity.type
_entity.pdbx_description
1 polymer ?
#
loop_
_entity_poly.entity_id
_entity_poly.type
_entity_poly.pdbx_seq_one_letter_code
_entity_poly.pdbx_strand_id
1 'polypeptide(L)'
;KDVDFKYILKDNVENQWANYLGQKIFYCGEDFREVVFYHRETRTLIVADLIMNFRENTAVLTKLVLRIAGSYNKPITPVDTGLTANQKALAVASLDHILGWDFDRIILSHGDIIETGGKQVLAELFSWLN
;
A
#
# COMPACT_ATOMS: atom_id res chain seq x y z
N LYS A 1 -14.40 24.62 -8.27
CA LYS A 1 -15.23 23.80 -9.18
C LYS A 1 -15.12 22.38 -8.65
N ASP A 2 -16.22 21.80 -8.23
CA ASP A 2 -16.23 20.40 -7.81
C ASP A 2 -16.05 19.50 -9.03
N VAL A 3 -15.37 18.36 -8.84
CA VAL A 3 -15.14 17.37 -9.88
C VAL A 3 -16.21 16.29 -9.73
N ASP A 4 -16.98 16.05 -10.79
CA ASP A 4 -17.99 14.99 -10.80
C ASP A 4 -17.34 13.61 -10.98
N PHE A 5 -17.41 12.78 -9.95
CA PHE A 5 -16.95 11.39 -10.00
C PHE A 5 -18.03 10.49 -10.61
N LYS A 6 -17.72 9.85 -11.74
CA LYS A 6 -18.67 9.02 -12.50
C LYS A 6 -18.59 7.52 -12.20
N TYR A 7 -17.45 7.04 -11.73
CA TYR A 7 -17.17 5.61 -11.56
C TYR A 7 -16.40 5.32 -10.28
N ILE A 8 -16.62 4.13 -9.74
CA ILE A 8 -15.84 3.57 -8.64
C ILE A 8 -14.84 2.58 -9.26
N LEU A 9 -13.57 2.75 -8.92
CA LEU A 9 -12.51 1.83 -9.34
C LEU A 9 -12.75 0.44 -8.74
N LYS A 10 -12.57 -0.59 -9.57
CA LYS A 10 -12.76 -1.99 -9.22
C LYS A 10 -11.41 -2.71 -9.12
N ASP A 11 -11.45 -4.03 -8.96
CA ASP A 11 -10.22 -4.83 -8.87
C ASP A 11 -9.44 -4.86 -10.19
N ASN A 12 -10.13 -4.76 -11.32
CA ASN A 12 -9.52 -4.78 -12.66
C ASN A 12 -9.26 -3.38 -13.19
N VAL A 13 -8.11 -3.23 -13.85
CA VAL A 13 -7.75 -2.02 -14.61
C VAL A 13 -8.68 -1.84 -15.81
N GLU A 14 -9.05 -0.61 -16.11
CA GLU A 14 -9.81 -0.29 -17.33
C GLU A 14 -8.95 -0.51 -18.59
N ASN A 15 -9.57 -0.95 -19.68
CA ASN A 15 -8.89 -1.31 -20.93
C ASN A 15 -7.94 -0.21 -21.45
N GLN A 16 -8.31 1.06 -21.29
CA GLN A 16 -7.51 2.20 -21.73
C GLN A 16 -6.16 2.33 -21.00
N TRP A 17 -6.06 1.82 -19.76
CA TRP A 17 -4.85 1.89 -18.94
C TRP A 17 -4.15 0.54 -18.79
N ALA A 18 -4.75 -0.55 -19.29
CA ALA A 18 -4.32 -1.91 -19.03
C ALA A 18 -2.87 -2.21 -19.46
N ASN A 19 -2.35 -1.49 -20.46
CA ASN A 19 -0.97 -1.63 -20.92
C ASN A 19 0.04 -0.87 -20.02
N TYR A 20 -0.39 0.16 -19.30
CA TYR A 20 0.47 1.04 -18.50
C TYR A 20 0.42 0.73 -17.01
N LEU A 21 -0.79 0.48 -16.49
CA LEU A 21 -1.06 0.24 -15.08
C LEU A 21 -1.55 -1.18 -14.80
N GLY A 22 -0.95 -1.82 -13.80
CA GLY A 22 -1.64 -2.84 -13.01
C GLY A 22 -2.53 -2.13 -12.00
N GLN A 23 -3.63 -2.77 -11.62
CA GLN A 23 -4.55 -2.29 -10.61
C GLN A 23 -5.00 -3.48 -9.78
N LYS A 24 -5.12 -3.28 -8.47
CA LYS A 24 -5.61 -4.29 -7.54
C LYS A 24 -6.25 -3.61 -6.35
N ILE A 25 -7.36 -4.15 -5.85
CA ILE A 25 -7.86 -3.77 -4.53
C ILE A 25 -7.11 -4.60 -3.49
N PHE A 26 -6.43 -3.93 -2.57
CA PHE A 26 -5.93 -4.55 -1.35
C PHE A 26 -7.08 -4.63 -0.34
N TYR A 27 -7.49 -5.86 -0.02
CA TYR A 27 -8.54 -6.10 0.97
C TYR A 27 -7.92 -6.33 2.34
N CYS A 28 -8.28 -5.52 3.33
CA CYS A 28 -7.86 -5.79 4.71
C CYS A 28 -8.92 -5.43 5.74
N GLY A 29 -9.67 -6.44 6.20
CA GLY A 29 -10.82 -6.21 7.06
C GLY A 29 -11.99 -5.58 6.29
N GLU A 30 -13.00 -5.11 7.03
CA GLU A 30 -14.15 -4.41 6.42
C GLU A 30 -13.88 -2.93 6.22
N ASP A 31 -13.13 -2.32 7.15
CA ASP A 31 -12.92 -0.87 7.20
C ASP A 31 -11.74 -0.37 6.37
N PHE A 32 -10.86 -1.26 5.89
CA PHE A 32 -9.70 -0.88 5.08
C PHE A 32 -9.70 -1.58 3.72
N ARG A 33 -9.93 -0.80 2.67
CA ARG A 33 -9.79 -1.22 1.27
C ARG A 33 -9.13 -0.10 0.48
N GLU A 34 -8.10 -0.45 -0.27
CA GLU A 34 -7.37 0.50 -1.09
C GLU A 34 -7.20 -0.03 -2.51
N VAL A 35 -7.41 0.82 -3.51
CA VAL A 35 -6.99 0.53 -4.87
C VAL A 35 -5.53 0.94 -5.01
N VAL A 36 -4.66 -0.04 -5.25
CA VAL A 36 -3.24 0.18 -5.52
C VAL A 36 -2.98 0.05 -7.02
N PHE A 37 -1.95 0.76 -7.50
CA PHE A 37 -1.55 0.73 -8.90
C PHE A 37 -0.12 0.29 -9.07
N TYR A 38 0.17 -0.41 -10.17
CA TYR A 38 1.51 -0.75 -10.59
C TYR A 38 1.83 -0.09 -11.92
N HIS A 39 2.68 0.93 -11.91
CA HIS A 39 3.17 1.54 -13.12
C HIS A 39 4.32 0.72 -13.71
N ARG A 40 4.05 0.06 -14.85
CA ARG A 40 4.93 -0.95 -15.44
C ARG A 40 6.26 -0.38 -15.91
N GLU A 41 6.23 0.75 -16.60
CA GLU A 41 7.41 1.34 -17.24
C GLU A 41 8.48 1.72 -16.20
N THR A 42 8.07 2.32 -15.08
CA THR A 42 8.99 2.75 -14.01
C THR A 42 9.10 1.73 -12.89
N ARG A 43 8.50 0.54 -13.03
CA ARG A 43 8.49 -0.53 -12.02
C ARG A 43 8.11 0.02 -10.64
N THR A 44 7.01 0.77 -10.57
CA THR A 44 6.62 1.52 -9.36
C THR A 44 5.26 1.06 -8.86
N LEU A 45 5.20 0.65 -7.61
CA LEU A 45 3.95 0.48 -6.88
C LEU A 45 3.51 1.85 -6.34
N ILE A 46 2.25 2.20 -6.55
CA ILE A 46 1.64 3.43 -6.08
C ILE A 46 0.56 3.01 -5.09
N VAL A 47 0.74 3.43 -3.85
CA VAL A 47 -0.19 3.24 -2.74
C VAL A 47 -0.57 4.60 -2.16
N ALA A 48 -1.62 4.65 -1.37
CA ALA A 48 -2.00 5.79 -0.57
C ALA A 48 -1.64 5.53 0.89
N ASP A 49 -2.53 4.89 1.63
CA ASP A 49 -2.47 4.76 3.09
C ASP A 49 -2.05 3.36 3.53
N LEU A 50 -2.02 2.38 2.63
CA LEU A 50 -1.60 1.00 2.88
C LEU A 50 -0.20 0.95 3.48
N ILE A 51 0.68 1.84 3.05
CA ILE A 51 2.04 2.00 3.55
C ILE A 51 2.27 3.48 3.86
N MET A 52 2.76 3.76 5.07
CA MET A 52 3.25 5.07 5.46
C MET A 52 4.73 4.97 5.79
N ASN A 53 5.53 5.93 5.34
CA ASN A 53 6.98 5.90 5.45
C ASN A 53 7.52 7.17 6.09
N PHE A 54 7.09 7.44 7.32
CA PHE A 54 7.52 8.63 8.05
C PHE A 54 9.03 8.61 8.34
N ARG A 55 9.69 9.72 8.01
CA ARG A 55 11.14 9.94 8.15
C ARG A 55 11.44 11.21 8.94
N GLU A 56 12.67 11.70 8.86
CA GLU A 56 13.16 12.82 9.65
C GLU A 56 12.40 14.14 9.38
N ASN A 57 11.78 14.32 8.22
CA ASN A 57 11.01 15.55 7.94
C ASN A 57 9.57 15.53 8.50
N THR A 58 9.21 14.52 9.29
CA THR A 58 7.88 14.38 9.90
C THR A 58 7.67 15.35 11.08
N ALA A 59 6.43 15.81 11.29
CA ALA A 59 6.05 16.64 12.43
C ALA A 59 6.48 16.04 13.79
N VAL A 60 6.92 16.89 14.73
CA VAL A 60 7.50 16.47 16.01
C VAL A 60 6.57 15.57 16.82
N LEU A 61 5.28 15.89 16.86
CA LEU A 61 4.28 15.09 17.57
C LEU A 61 4.15 13.68 16.96
N THR A 62 4.06 13.59 15.63
CA THR A 62 4.01 12.31 14.93
C THR A 62 5.27 11.48 15.17
N LYS A 63 6.47 12.11 15.18
CA LYS A 63 7.71 11.42 15.54
C LYS A 63 7.66 10.84 16.95
N LEU A 64 7.13 11.59 17.93
CA LEU A 64 7.00 11.12 19.30
C LEU A 64 6.09 9.89 19.39
N VAL A 65 4.93 9.94 18.74
CA VAL A 65 4.00 8.81 18.66
C VAL A 65 4.66 7.58 18.03
N LEU A 66 5.35 7.75 16.89
CA LEU A 66 6.05 6.65 16.22
C LEU A 66 7.18 6.06 17.07
N ARG A 67 7.88 6.87 17.86
CA ARG A 67 8.91 6.39 18.80
C ARG A 67 8.31 5.54 19.92
N ILE A 68 7.19 5.99 20.50
CA ILE A 68 6.48 5.22 21.54
C ILE A 68 5.97 3.90 20.95
N ALA A 69 5.48 3.91 19.72
CA ALA A 69 5.03 2.73 18.98
C ALA A 69 6.18 1.84 18.45
N GLY A 70 7.45 2.15 18.73
CA GLY A 70 8.60 1.37 18.26
C GLY A 70 8.84 1.36 16.74
N SER A 71 8.13 2.24 16.02
CA SER A 71 8.06 2.25 14.55
C SER A 71 8.69 3.52 13.94
N TYR A 72 9.45 4.26 14.73
CA TYR A 72 10.17 5.45 14.27
C TYR A 72 11.17 5.10 13.17
N ASN A 73 11.15 5.90 12.09
CA ASN A 73 12.06 5.80 10.96
C ASN A 73 12.00 4.44 10.22
N LYS A 74 10.83 3.79 10.23
CA LYS A 74 10.55 2.56 9.50
C LYS A 74 9.25 2.72 8.72
N PRO A 75 9.10 2.05 7.56
CA PRO A 75 7.80 1.89 6.94
C PRO A 75 6.83 1.23 7.94
N ILE A 76 5.56 1.62 7.89
CA ILE A 76 4.47 1.05 8.68
C ILE A 76 3.24 0.83 7.79
N THR A 77 2.33 -0.01 8.26
CA THR A 77 0.98 -0.13 7.71
C THR A 77 -0.05 0.19 8.80
N PRO A 78 -1.14 0.92 8.50
CA PRO A 78 -2.22 1.16 9.46
C PRO A 78 -3.15 -0.06 9.61
N VAL A 79 -2.92 -1.11 8.82
CA VAL A 79 -3.73 -2.31 8.81
C VAL A 79 -3.68 -3.06 10.14
N ASP A 80 -4.85 -3.49 10.62
CA ASP A 80 -5.01 -4.26 11.85
C ASP A 80 -4.68 -5.75 11.67
N THR A 81 -4.10 -6.34 12.71
CA THR A 81 -3.81 -7.77 12.85
C THR A 81 -5.03 -8.59 13.29
N GLY A 82 -6.11 -7.97 13.78
CA GLY A 82 -7.34 -8.59 14.27
C GLY A 82 -8.29 -9.17 13.20
N LEU A 83 -7.76 -9.64 12.07
CA LEU A 83 -8.57 -10.14 10.95
C LEU A 83 -9.23 -11.49 11.25
N THR A 84 -10.47 -11.67 10.82
CA THR A 84 -11.09 -13.00 10.71
C THR A 84 -10.36 -13.85 9.68
N ALA A 85 -10.52 -15.18 9.72
CA ALA A 85 -9.89 -16.09 8.77
C ALA A 85 -10.18 -15.73 7.29
N ASN A 86 -11.42 -15.35 6.98
CA ASN A 86 -11.81 -14.95 5.62
C ASN A 86 -11.14 -13.64 5.19
N GLN A 87 -11.08 -12.65 6.08
CA GLN A 87 -10.40 -11.38 5.80
C GLN A 87 -8.90 -11.59 5.62
N LYS A 88 -8.28 -12.42 6.46
CA LYS A 88 -6.87 -12.80 6.33
C LYS A 88 -6.60 -13.45 4.98
N ALA A 89 -7.44 -14.38 4.53
CA ALA A 89 -7.31 -15.02 3.22
C ALA A 89 -7.39 -14.03 2.05
N LEU A 90 -8.29 -13.03 2.12
CA LEU A 90 -8.38 -11.97 1.11
C LEU A 90 -7.15 -11.05 1.12
N ALA A 91 -6.62 -10.73 2.29
CA ALA A 91 -5.40 -9.93 2.43
C ALA A 91 -4.19 -10.66 1.83
N VAL A 92 -4.03 -11.96 2.15
CA VAL A 92 -2.97 -12.82 1.57
C VAL A 92 -3.09 -12.87 0.04
N ALA A 93 -4.29 -13.14 -0.49
CA ALA A 93 -4.49 -13.19 -1.95
C ALA A 93 -4.21 -11.84 -2.64
N SER A 94 -4.52 -10.73 -1.97
CA SER A 94 -4.20 -9.38 -2.46
C SER A 94 -2.70 -9.13 -2.46
N LEU A 95 -2.03 -9.47 -1.36
CA LEU A 95 -0.59 -9.34 -1.18
C LEU A 95 0.17 -10.17 -2.22
N ASP A 96 -0.19 -11.44 -2.41
CA ASP A 96 0.44 -12.34 -3.37
C ASP A 96 0.32 -11.81 -4.80
N HIS A 97 -0.85 -11.27 -5.16
CA HIS A 97 -1.04 -10.66 -6.48
C HIS A 97 -0.09 -9.47 -6.68
N ILE A 98 -0.01 -8.57 -5.69
CA ILE A 98 0.83 -7.37 -5.78
C ILE A 98 2.30 -7.76 -5.81
N LEU A 99 2.74 -8.68 -4.94
CA LEU A 99 4.10 -9.23 -4.94
C LEU A 99 4.43 -9.98 -6.25
N GLY A 100 3.43 -10.42 -7.01
CA GLY A 100 3.60 -10.95 -8.36
C GLY A 100 4.03 -9.91 -9.39
N TRP A 101 3.79 -8.62 -9.17
CA TRP A 101 4.25 -7.55 -10.06
C TRP A 101 5.75 -7.28 -9.92
N ASP A 102 6.36 -6.76 -10.98
CA ASP A 102 7.80 -6.48 -11.04
C ASP A 102 8.13 -5.02 -10.66
N PHE A 103 7.74 -4.60 -9.45
CA PHE A 103 8.08 -3.27 -8.93
C PHE A 103 9.33 -3.30 -8.05
N ASP A 104 10.00 -2.15 -7.94
CA ASP A 104 11.11 -1.92 -7.00
C ASP A 104 10.91 -0.63 -6.18
N ARG A 105 10.23 0.36 -6.76
CA ARG A 105 9.91 1.64 -6.13
C ARG A 105 8.50 1.62 -5.53
N ILE A 106 8.28 2.30 -4.40
CA ILE A 106 6.95 2.57 -3.84
C ILE A 106 6.75 4.07 -3.66
N ILE A 107 5.73 4.62 -4.32
CA ILE A 107 5.19 5.97 -4.06
C ILE A 107 3.99 5.84 -3.13
N LEU A 108 3.92 6.71 -2.13
CA LEU A 108 2.91 6.69 -1.07
C LEU A 108 2.51 8.11 -0.65
N SER A 109 1.35 8.26 0.00
CA SER A 109 0.81 9.56 0.42
C SER A 109 1.53 10.18 1.61
N HIS A 110 2.13 9.36 2.48
CA HIS A 110 2.59 9.79 3.79
C HIS A 110 4.06 9.45 4.05
N GLY A 111 4.91 10.47 4.05
CA GLY A 111 6.34 10.35 4.30
C GLY A 111 7.15 10.26 3.01
N ASP A 112 8.32 9.64 3.09
CA ASP A 112 9.28 9.63 1.97
C ASP A 112 9.01 8.46 1.03
N ILE A 113 9.22 8.67 -0.27
CA ILE A 113 9.16 7.61 -1.29
C ILE A 113 10.19 6.52 -0.94
N ILE A 114 9.81 5.26 -1.16
CA ILE A 114 10.76 4.13 -1.09
C ILE A 114 11.33 3.96 -2.50
N GLU A 115 12.56 4.41 -2.70
CA GLU A 115 13.17 4.45 -4.05
C GLU A 115 13.57 3.06 -4.57
N THR A 116 13.94 2.12 -3.68
CA THR A 116 14.39 0.76 -4.03
C THR A 116 14.00 -0.25 -2.96
N GLY A 117 13.96 -1.54 -3.31
CA GLY A 117 13.69 -2.64 -2.36
C GLY A 117 12.22 -2.77 -1.98
N GLY A 118 11.31 -2.18 -2.76
CA GLY A 118 9.89 -2.09 -2.47
C GLY A 118 9.23 -3.45 -2.19
N LYS A 119 9.59 -4.50 -2.95
CA LYS A 119 9.03 -5.85 -2.72
C LYS A 119 9.41 -6.40 -1.35
N GLN A 120 10.67 -6.20 -0.94
CA GLN A 120 11.14 -6.63 0.38
C GLN A 120 10.41 -5.87 1.48
N VAL A 121 10.29 -4.55 1.35
CA VAL A 121 9.56 -3.72 2.33
C VAL A 121 8.10 -4.18 2.45
N LEU A 122 7.41 -4.39 1.33
CA LEU A 122 6.02 -4.86 1.35
C LEU A 122 5.90 -6.24 2.01
N ALA A 123 6.78 -7.19 1.66
CA ALA A 123 6.76 -8.53 2.24
C ALA A 123 7.05 -8.53 3.76
N GLU A 124 8.00 -7.70 4.22
CA GLU A 124 8.32 -7.57 5.64
C GLU A 124 7.16 -6.95 6.43
N LEU A 125 6.55 -5.88 5.90
CA LEU A 125 5.40 -5.19 6.52
C LEU A 125 4.20 -6.12 6.75
N PHE A 126 3.98 -7.06 5.83
CA PHE A 126 2.86 -7.98 5.87
C PHE A 126 3.26 -9.41 6.28
N SER A 127 4.45 -9.60 6.82
CA SER A 127 4.97 -10.92 7.21
C SER A 127 4.09 -11.66 8.23
N TRP A 128 3.32 -10.93 9.04
CA TRP A 128 2.36 -11.47 10.00
C TRP A 128 1.11 -12.12 9.35
N LEU A 129 0.91 -11.92 8.04
CA LEU A 129 -0.15 -12.61 7.28
C LEU A 129 0.21 -14.07 6.97
N ASN A 130 1.48 -14.46 7.09
CA ASN A 130 1.95 -15.82 6.88
C ASN A 130 1.93 -16.65 8.17
#